data_AF-A0A951S0R7-F1
#
_entry.id   AF-A0A951S0R7-F1
#
_cell.length_a   1.000
_cell.length_b   1.000
_cell.length_c   1.000
_cell.angle_alpha   90.00
_cell.angle_beta   90.00
_cell.angle_gamma   90.00
#
_symmetry.space_group_name_H-M   'P 1'
#
loop_
_entity.id
_entity.type
_entity.pdbx_description
1 polymer ?
#
loop_
_entity_poly.entity_id
_entity_poly.type
_entity_poly.pdbx_seq_one_letter_code
_entity_poly.pdbx_strand_id
1 'polypeptide(L)'
;MKTILSLIILFCSTVSFSQTAESVLKSLQAKINSIADLSANVTQSTNGKSSLSGKLFFKKENNLRLEFGSQTIIADGKTSWNYDQKNKKVIISNYDENGAGLLSIDYLVNEYPKECNLSLSSEGSKTVLVLKPKSKKSSTGEIKLTINKDNLIDKAVIMNQAVGDMEVSFSNYKLNNNLPESLFTFTAPEGTTIVDIR
;
A
#
# COMPACT_ATOMS: atom_id res chain seq x y z
N MET A 1 -3.44 31.65 64.16
CA MET A 1 -2.96 32.58 63.09
C MET A 1 -1.58 32.07 62.67
N LYS A 2 -1.25 31.68 61.44
CA LYS A 2 -1.87 31.71 60.11
C LYS A 2 -1.33 30.50 59.35
N THR A 3 -2.20 29.81 58.62
CA THR A 3 -1.86 28.80 57.61
C THR A 3 -1.07 29.44 56.46
N ILE A 4 0.04 28.84 56.04
CA ILE A 4 0.66 29.11 54.73
C ILE A 4 0.94 27.76 54.08
N LEU A 5 -0.03 27.32 53.29
CA LEU A 5 0.07 26.17 52.39
C LEU A 5 0.63 26.70 51.06
N SER A 6 1.91 26.45 50.78
CA SER A 6 2.50 26.79 49.48
C SER A 6 2.15 25.71 48.46
N LEU A 7 1.27 26.07 47.52
CA LEU A 7 0.88 25.24 46.38
C LEU A 7 1.88 25.44 45.25
N ILE A 8 2.78 24.48 45.04
CA ILE A 8 3.70 24.44 43.90
C ILE A 8 2.92 23.84 42.72
N ILE A 9 2.44 24.70 41.83
CA ILE A 9 1.83 24.30 40.56
C ILE A 9 2.97 23.98 39.59
N LEU A 10 3.27 22.70 39.42
CA LEU A 10 4.21 22.20 38.42
C LEU A 10 3.51 22.24 37.05
N PHE A 11 3.73 23.33 36.30
CA PHE A 11 3.27 23.46 34.91
C PHE A 11 4.09 22.50 34.04
N CYS A 12 3.62 21.25 33.93
CA CYS A 12 4.20 20.26 33.03
C CYS A 12 3.74 20.63 31.61
N SER A 13 4.52 21.48 30.94
CA SER A 13 4.33 21.79 29.52
C SER A 13 4.54 20.50 28.72
N THR A 14 3.46 19.80 28.37
CA THR A 14 3.54 18.70 27.43
C THR A 14 3.98 19.27 26.09
N VAL A 15 5.24 19.04 25.73
CA VAL A 15 5.78 19.35 24.41
C VAL A 15 5.06 18.42 23.43
N SER A 16 3.98 18.90 22.82
CA SER A 16 3.32 18.20 21.73
C SER A 16 4.25 18.26 20.52
N PHE A 17 5.07 17.24 20.32
CA PHE A 17 5.81 17.06 19.09
C PHE A 17 4.79 16.90 17.95
N SER A 18 4.68 17.93 17.12
CA SER A 18 3.91 17.85 15.89
C SER A 18 4.57 16.81 14.98
N GLN A 19 3.82 15.77 14.62
CA GLN A 19 4.30 14.74 13.72
C GLN A 19 4.52 15.35 12.34
N THR A 20 5.69 15.10 11.72
CA THR A 20 5.99 15.57 10.36
C THR A 20 5.69 14.48 9.32
N ALA A 21 5.48 14.86 8.06
CA ALA A 21 5.23 13.90 6.98
C ALA A 21 6.38 12.89 6.82
N GLU A 22 7.62 13.35 6.98
CA GLU A 22 8.83 12.55 6.94
C GLU A 22 8.88 11.54 8.09
N SER A 23 8.43 11.92 9.29
CA SER A 23 8.39 11.03 10.45
C SER A 23 7.34 9.91 10.28
N VAL A 24 6.18 10.23 9.66
CA VAL A 24 5.15 9.25 9.31
C VAL A 24 5.69 8.29 8.26
N LEU A 25 6.27 8.82 7.18
CA LEU A 25 6.85 8.01 6.12
C LEU A 25 7.94 7.08 6.67
N LYS A 26 8.83 7.58 7.52
CA LYS A 26 9.89 6.77 8.14
C LYS A 26 9.33 5.65 9.02
N SER A 27 8.25 5.91 9.74
CA SER A 27 7.58 4.90 10.57
C SER A 27 6.91 3.82 9.72
N LEU A 28 6.26 4.23 8.62
CA LEU A 28 5.71 3.31 7.62
C LEU A 28 6.81 2.45 6.98
N GLN A 29 7.90 3.06 6.52
CA GLN A 29 9.06 2.37 5.94
C GLN A 29 9.66 1.35 6.91
N ALA A 30 9.89 1.76 8.16
CA ALA A 30 10.39 0.85 9.20
C ALA A 30 9.44 -0.32 9.44
N LYS A 31 8.12 -0.06 9.46
CA LYS A 31 7.11 -1.12 9.60
C LYS A 31 7.14 -2.08 8.42
N ILE A 32 7.11 -1.60 7.19
CA ILE A 32 7.17 -2.43 5.98
C ILE A 32 8.47 -3.26 5.93
N ASN A 33 9.62 -2.67 6.25
CA ASN A 33 10.90 -3.37 6.26
C ASN A 33 10.98 -4.50 7.30
N SER A 34 10.21 -4.41 8.40
CA SER A 34 10.12 -5.44 9.43
C SER A 34 9.26 -6.65 9.02
N ILE A 35 8.52 -6.55 7.92
CA ILE A 35 7.59 -7.58 7.45
C ILE A 35 8.31 -8.47 6.43
N ALA A 36 8.48 -9.74 6.77
CA ALA A 36 9.01 -10.77 5.88
C ALA A 36 7.93 -11.24 4.88
N ASP A 37 6.71 -11.39 5.36
CA ASP A 37 5.53 -11.75 4.59
C ASP A 37 4.26 -11.16 5.20
N LEU A 38 3.24 -10.90 4.39
CA LEU A 38 1.92 -10.51 4.86
C LEU A 38 0.80 -11.08 4.00
N SER A 39 -0.38 -11.21 4.60
CA SER A 39 -1.64 -11.31 3.88
C SER A 39 -2.63 -10.27 4.39
N ALA A 40 -3.46 -9.73 3.52
CA ALA A 40 -4.54 -8.81 3.87
C ALA A 40 -5.75 -9.00 2.96
N ASN A 41 -6.93 -8.64 3.45
CA ASN A 41 -8.09 -8.42 2.59
C ASN A 41 -7.93 -7.06 1.90
N VAL A 42 -8.29 -7.00 0.62
CA VAL A 42 -8.24 -5.76 -0.17
C VAL A 42 -9.61 -5.47 -0.74
N THR A 43 -10.01 -4.20 -0.70
CA THR A 43 -11.19 -3.70 -1.42
C THR A 43 -10.77 -2.53 -2.28
N GLN A 44 -10.87 -2.67 -3.59
CA GLN A 44 -10.65 -1.58 -4.54
C GLN A 44 -11.98 -0.92 -4.86
N SER A 45 -12.04 0.40 -4.96
CA SER A 45 -13.15 1.10 -5.60
C SER A 45 -12.74 2.27 -6.48
N THR A 46 -13.55 2.57 -7.49
CA THR A 46 -13.35 3.74 -8.35
C THR A 46 -14.52 4.70 -8.17
N ASN A 47 -14.23 5.94 -7.79
CA ASN A 47 -15.23 6.98 -7.53
C ASN A 47 -16.40 6.52 -6.61
N GLY A 48 -16.12 5.59 -5.69
CA GLY A 48 -17.11 5.02 -4.77
C GLY A 48 -18.21 4.14 -5.39
N LYS A 49 -18.13 3.78 -6.68
CA LYS A 49 -19.25 3.16 -7.43
C LYS A 49 -19.00 1.74 -7.94
N SER A 50 -17.84 1.15 -7.68
CA SER A 50 -17.56 -0.25 -8.03
C SER A 50 -16.58 -0.79 -7.01
N SER A 51 -16.97 -1.74 -6.16
CA SER A 51 -16.06 -2.36 -5.20
C SER A 51 -15.67 -3.76 -5.66
N LEU A 52 -14.36 -4.00 -5.76
CA LEU A 52 -13.79 -5.32 -6.02
C LEU A 52 -13.04 -5.78 -4.77
N SER A 53 -13.55 -6.85 -4.16
CA SER A 53 -12.95 -7.42 -2.96
C SER A 53 -12.02 -8.57 -3.33
N GLY A 54 -10.97 -8.73 -2.54
CA GLY A 54 -9.87 -9.61 -2.85
C GLY A 54 -8.94 -9.90 -1.69
N LYS A 55 -7.86 -10.59 -2.01
CA LYS A 55 -6.78 -10.90 -1.08
C LYS A 55 -5.44 -10.50 -1.66
N LEU A 56 -4.64 -9.87 -0.82
CA LEU A 56 -3.24 -9.58 -1.08
C LEU A 56 -2.40 -10.55 -0.27
N PHE A 57 -1.40 -11.12 -0.91
CA PHE A 57 -0.29 -11.80 -0.28
C PHE A 57 0.99 -11.16 -0.79
N PHE A 58 1.91 -10.90 0.12
CA PHE A 58 3.21 -10.35 -0.20
C PHE A 58 4.28 -11.09 0.60
N LYS A 59 5.43 -11.26 -0.01
CA LYS A 59 6.65 -11.73 0.63
C LYS A 59 7.82 -10.91 0.08
N LYS A 60 8.86 -10.73 0.89
CA LYS A 60 10.08 -10.01 0.47
C LYS A 60 10.63 -10.52 -0.86
N GLU A 61 11.51 -9.71 -1.47
CA GLU A 61 12.01 -9.93 -2.83
C GLU A 61 10.92 -9.81 -3.90
N ASN A 62 9.96 -8.88 -3.68
CA ASN A 62 8.90 -8.55 -4.63
C ASN A 62 8.00 -9.72 -5.06
N ASN A 63 7.82 -10.69 -4.14
CA ASN A 63 6.86 -11.78 -4.29
C ASN A 63 5.45 -11.27 -3.96
N LEU A 64 4.56 -11.30 -4.93
CA LEU A 64 3.21 -10.73 -4.83
C LEU A 64 2.18 -11.72 -5.37
N ARG A 65 1.05 -11.82 -4.68
CA ARG A 65 -0.16 -12.41 -5.22
C ARG A 65 -1.36 -11.54 -4.87
N LEU A 66 -2.11 -11.14 -5.87
CA LEU A 66 -3.33 -10.36 -5.71
C LEU A 66 -4.48 -11.11 -6.38
N GLU A 67 -5.52 -11.40 -5.61
CA GLU A 67 -6.70 -12.12 -6.07
C GLU A 67 -7.90 -11.20 -6.02
N PHE A 68 -8.59 -11.03 -7.15
CA PHE A 68 -9.78 -10.20 -7.27
C PHE A 68 -10.82 -10.88 -8.16
N GLY A 69 -11.90 -11.41 -7.57
CA GLY A 69 -12.91 -12.14 -8.34
C GLY A 69 -12.28 -13.30 -9.12
N SER A 70 -12.34 -13.25 -10.46
CA SER A 70 -11.72 -14.23 -11.35
C SER A 70 -10.32 -13.84 -11.86
N GLN A 71 -9.79 -12.70 -11.41
CA GLN A 71 -8.46 -12.22 -11.79
C GLN A 71 -7.45 -12.59 -10.71
N THR A 72 -6.28 -13.05 -11.12
CA THR A 72 -5.16 -13.30 -10.24
C THR A 72 -3.89 -12.71 -10.85
N ILE A 73 -3.23 -11.82 -10.11
CA ILE A 73 -1.93 -11.26 -10.47
C ILE A 73 -0.90 -11.90 -9.57
N ILE A 74 0.12 -12.53 -10.15
CA ILE A 74 1.22 -13.16 -9.41
C ILE A 74 2.52 -12.55 -9.92
N ALA A 75 3.46 -12.26 -9.03
CA ALA A 75 4.82 -11.89 -9.39
C ALA A 75 5.83 -12.55 -8.45
N ASP A 76 6.98 -12.92 -9.01
CA ASP A 76 8.11 -13.53 -8.29
C ASP A 76 9.34 -12.58 -8.21
N GLY A 77 9.12 -11.29 -8.42
CA GLY A 77 10.17 -10.27 -8.55
C GLY A 77 10.89 -10.24 -9.90
N LYS A 78 10.61 -11.17 -10.83
CA LYS A 78 11.20 -11.20 -12.19
C LYS A 78 10.17 -11.28 -13.30
N THR A 79 9.13 -12.08 -13.10
CA THR A 79 8.02 -12.31 -14.02
C THR A 79 6.72 -11.93 -13.33
N SER A 80 5.79 -11.38 -14.10
CA SER A 80 4.41 -11.14 -13.68
C SER A 80 3.47 -11.98 -14.54
N TRP A 81 2.50 -12.62 -13.90
CA TRP A 81 1.43 -13.38 -14.53
C TRP A 81 0.10 -12.72 -14.17
N ASN A 82 -0.61 -12.24 -15.17
CA ASN A 82 -1.97 -11.74 -15.03
C ASN A 82 -2.93 -12.79 -15.62
N TYR A 83 -3.57 -13.56 -14.74
CA TYR A 83 -4.44 -14.65 -15.10
C TYR A 83 -5.92 -14.30 -14.92
N ASP A 84 -6.65 -14.36 -16.02
CA ASP A 84 -8.10 -14.30 -16.06
C ASP A 84 -8.68 -15.72 -16.12
N GLN A 85 -9.20 -16.18 -14.99
CA GLN A 85 -9.79 -17.51 -14.88
C GLN A 85 -11.06 -17.65 -15.72
N LYS A 86 -11.85 -16.59 -15.89
CA LYS A 86 -13.11 -16.63 -16.64
C LYS A 86 -12.84 -16.85 -18.12
N ASN A 87 -11.82 -16.18 -18.65
CA ASN A 87 -11.43 -16.25 -20.05
C ASN A 87 -10.35 -17.32 -20.32
N LYS A 88 -9.88 -18.03 -19.28
CA LYS A 88 -8.76 -18.98 -19.34
C LYS A 88 -7.58 -18.38 -20.11
N LYS A 89 -7.15 -17.18 -19.71
CA LYS A 89 -6.08 -16.45 -20.39
C LYS A 89 -5.07 -15.96 -19.38
N VAL A 90 -3.79 -16.16 -19.67
CA VAL A 90 -2.69 -15.57 -18.92
C VAL A 90 -1.88 -14.64 -19.82
N ILE A 91 -1.56 -13.46 -19.30
CA ILE A 91 -0.56 -12.56 -19.87
C ILE A 91 0.69 -12.63 -19.00
N ILE A 92 1.83 -12.90 -19.62
CA ILE A 92 3.14 -13.01 -18.97
C ILE A 92 3.98 -11.81 -19.39
N SER A 93 4.52 -11.07 -18.43
CA SER A 93 5.40 -9.93 -18.69
C SER A 93 6.59 -9.93 -17.75
N ASN A 94 7.61 -9.13 -18.05
CA ASN A 94 8.67 -8.88 -17.09
C ASN A 94 8.07 -8.14 -15.89
N TYR A 95 8.55 -8.45 -14.69
CA TYR A 95 8.24 -7.66 -13.51
C TYR A 95 8.91 -6.30 -13.68
N ASP A 96 8.11 -5.29 -13.95
CA ASP A 96 8.57 -3.92 -13.97
C ASP A 96 8.26 -3.32 -12.61
N GLU A 97 9.25 -3.09 -11.77
CA GLU A 97 9.04 -2.51 -10.44
C GLU A 97 8.46 -1.10 -10.50
N ASN A 98 8.77 -0.36 -11.57
CA ASN A 98 8.27 0.99 -11.82
C ASN A 98 6.92 0.97 -12.58
N GLY A 99 6.73 0.01 -13.48
CA GLY A 99 5.52 -0.16 -14.32
C GLY A 99 4.42 -1.03 -13.70
N ALA A 100 4.74 -1.88 -12.73
CA ALA A 100 3.78 -2.49 -11.80
C ALA A 100 3.11 -1.43 -10.92
N GLY A 101 3.70 -0.22 -10.89
CA GLY A 101 3.20 0.95 -10.22
C GLY A 101 2.90 0.65 -8.76
N LEU A 102 1.65 0.85 -8.38
CA LEU A 102 1.20 0.79 -6.99
C LEU A 102 1.04 -0.64 -6.44
N LEU A 103 1.24 -1.65 -7.29
CA LEU A 103 1.33 -3.03 -6.87
C LEU A 103 2.71 -3.36 -6.27
N SER A 104 3.74 -2.56 -6.56
CA SER A 104 5.02 -2.65 -5.85
C SER A 104 4.95 -1.87 -4.53
N ILE A 105 4.98 -2.61 -3.42
CA ILE A 105 5.01 -2.02 -2.07
C ILE A 105 6.30 -1.21 -1.89
N ASP A 106 7.42 -1.70 -2.43
CA ASP A 106 8.71 -0.99 -2.33
C ASP A 106 8.67 0.32 -3.10
N TYR A 107 8.20 0.31 -4.36
CA TYR A 107 8.04 1.53 -5.14
C TYR A 107 7.15 2.55 -4.41
N LEU A 108 5.99 2.11 -3.89
CA LEU A 108 5.05 2.99 -3.19
C LEU A 108 5.64 3.65 -1.93
N VAL A 109 6.43 2.90 -1.17
CA VAL A 109 6.87 3.28 0.18
C VAL A 109 8.29 3.87 0.20
N ASN A 110 9.14 3.50 -0.75
CA ASN A 110 10.56 3.89 -0.79
C ASN A 110 10.89 4.78 -1.98
N GLU A 111 10.49 4.43 -3.20
CA GLU A 111 10.91 5.17 -4.41
C GLU A 111 10.01 6.38 -4.71
N TYR A 112 8.70 6.17 -4.80
CA TYR A 112 7.74 7.23 -5.14
C TYR A 112 7.79 8.45 -4.22
N PRO A 113 7.95 8.31 -2.88
CA PRO A 113 8.07 9.47 -2.00
C PRO A 113 9.26 10.38 -2.32
N LYS A 114 10.37 9.86 -2.89
CA LYS A 114 11.55 10.67 -3.25
C LYS A 114 11.22 11.69 -4.35
N GLU A 115 10.28 11.33 -5.24
CA GLU A 115 9.80 12.15 -6.35
C GLU A 115 8.71 13.15 -5.93
N CYS A 116 8.25 13.09 -4.68
CA CYS A 116 7.11 13.83 -4.18
C CYS A 116 7.49 14.96 -3.23
N ASN A 117 6.62 15.97 -3.15
CA ASN A 117 6.49 16.82 -1.98
C ASN A 117 5.56 16.12 -0.99
N LEU A 118 5.99 15.98 0.25
CA LEU A 118 5.25 15.29 1.30
C LEU A 118 4.48 16.29 2.16
N SER A 119 3.26 15.94 2.52
CA SER A 119 2.49 16.69 3.52
C SER A 119 1.59 15.76 4.32
N LEU A 120 1.07 16.26 5.44
CA LEU A 120 0.08 15.56 6.24
C LEU A 120 -1.28 16.22 6.09
N SER A 121 -2.30 15.38 6.10
CA SER A 121 -3.69 15.75 6.30
C SER A 121 -4.33 14.79 7.29
N SER A 122 -5.58 15.05 7.65
CA SER A 122 -6.32 14.20 8.59
C SER A 122 -7.67 13.84 8.01
N GLU A 123 -8.06 12.58 8.19
CA GLU A 123 -9.41 12.09 7.90
C GLU A 123 -10.01 11.57 9.21
N GLY A 124 -10.80 12.42 9.87
CA GLY A 124 -11.24 12.18 11.25
C GLY A 124 -10.03 12.13 12.20
N SER A 125 -9.85 11.00 12.88
CA SER A 125 -8.71 10.75 13.79
C SER A 125 -7.52 10.05 13.12
N LYS A 126 -7.60 9.74 11.82
CA LYS A 126 -6.55 9.03 11.10
C LYS A 126 -5.59 10.01 10.42
N THR A 127 -4.30 9.67 10.47
CA THR A 127 -3.25 10.43 9.79
C THR A 127 -3.20 10.02 8.32
N VAL A 128 -3.17 11.01 7.44
CA VAL A 128 -3.09 10.80 5.99
C VAL A 128 -1.80 11.42 5.46
N LEU A 129 -0.88 10.56 5.00
CA LEU A 129 0.32 10.98 4.30
C LEU A 129 -0.01 11.27 2.84
N VAL A 130 0.26 12.50 2.39
CA VAL A 130 0.00 12.95 1.02
C VAL A 130 1.32 13.01 0.26
N LEU A 131 1.37 12.30 -0.87
CA LEU A 131 2.50 12.20 -1.79
C LEU A 131 2.12 12.92 -3.09
N LYS A 132 2.57 14.17 -3.21
CA LYS A 132 2.28 14.99 -4.39
C LYS A 132 3.50 15.03 -5.30
N PRO A 133 3.43 14.48 -6.54
CA PRO A 133 4.59 14.46 -7.43
C PRO A 133 5.09 15.87 -7.72
N LYS A 134 6.41 16.05 -7.71
CA LYS A 134 7.05 17.33 -8.07
C LYS A 134 6.84 17.68 -9.55
N SER A 135 6.78 16.66 -10.41
CA SER A 135 6.56 16.80 -11.84
C SER A 135 5.08 16.63 -12.21
N LYS A 136 4.56 17.55 -13.03
CA LYS A 136 3.21 17.45 -13.62
C LYS A 136 3.08 16.35 -14.68
N LYS A 137 4.20 15.73 -15.10
CA LYS A 137 4.24 14.63 -16.08
C LYS A 137 4.29 13.25 -15.41
N SER A 138 4.17 13.16 -14.08
CA SER A 138 4.11 11.87 -13.38
C SER A 138 2.91 11.06 -13.87
N SER A 139 3.15 9.80 -14.25
CA SER A 139 2.11 8.84 -14.62
C SER A 139 1.28 8.36 -13.42
N THR A 140 1.83 8.45 -12.21
CA THR A 140 1.26 7.86 -10.98
C THR A 140 0.28 8.81 -10.27
N GLY A 141 0.43 10.14 -10.42
CA GLY A 141 -0.48 11.13 -9.85
C GLY A 141 -0.36 11.31 -8.32
N GLU A 142 -1.22 12.14 -7.72
CA GLU A 142 -1.19 12.33 -6.26
C GLU A 142 -1.68 11.07 -5.53
N ILE A 143 -0.96 10.64 -4.49
CA ILE A 143 -1.36 9.51 -3.65
C ILE A 143 -1.60 10.00 -2.22
N LYS A 144 -2.67 9.50 -1.60
CA LYS A 144 -2.95 9.69 -0.18
C LYS A 144 -2.96 8.34 0.52
N LEU A 145 -2.12 8.18 1.52
CA LEU A 145 -2.02 6.97 2.34
C LEU A 145 -2.57 7.27 3.74
N THR A 146 -3.72 6.71 4.06
CA THR A 146 -4.24 6.71 5.42
C THR A 146 -3.48 5.66 6.22
N ILE A 147 -2.74 6.10 7.23
CA ILE A 147 -1.89 5.26 8.07
C ILE A 147 -2.59 4.98 9.40
N ASN A 148 -2.59 3.72 9.82
CA ASN A 148 -3.17 3.30 11.09
C ASN A 148 -2.18 3.36 12.25
N LYS A 149 -2.65 3.03 13.45
CA LYS A 149 -1.85 3.10 14.69
C LYS A 149 -0.67 2.12 14.71
N ASP A 150 -0.71 1.07 13.89
CA ASP A 150 0.36 0.07 13.75
C ASP A 150 1.37 0.44 12.65
N ASN A 151 1.27 1.66 12.09
CA ASN A 151 2.05 2.17 10.98
C ASN A 151 1.86 1.37 9.67
N LEU A 152 0.67 0.78 9.48
CA LEU A 152 0.27 0.13 8.22
C LEU A 152 -0.66 1.04 7.42
N ILE A 153 -0.75 0.79 6.11
CA ILE A 153 -1.68 1.49 5.21
C ILE A 153 -3.07 0.89 5.40
N ASP A 154 -4.01 1.66 5.92
CA ASP A 154 -5.43 1.27 5.95
C ASP A 154 -6.10 1.53 4.58
N LYS A 155 -5.72 2.62 3.93
CA LYS A 155 -6.32 3.07 2.68
C LYS A 155 -5.30 3.83 1.83
N ALA A 156 -5.28 3.55 0.55
CA ALA A 156 -4.56 4.32 -0.46
C ALA A 156 -5.58 4.93 -1.43
N VAL A 157 -5.49 6.24 -1.69
CA VAL A 157 -6.28 6.93 -2.72
C VAL A 157 -5.34 7.47 -3.76
N ILE A 158 -5.59 7.12 -5.01
CA ILE A 158 -4.74 7.40 -6.16
C ILE A 158 -5.55 8.32 -7.06
N MET A 159 -5.13 9.56 -7.14
CA MET A 159 -5.87 10.59 -7.85
C MET A 159 -5.50 10.55 -9.33
N ASN A 160 -6.46 10.17 -10.17
CA ASN A 160 -6.27 10.11 -11.62
C ASN A 160 -7.37 10.91 -12.33
N GLN A 161 -6.97 12.00 -12.98
CA GLN A 161 -7.90 12.91 -13.65
C GLN A 161 -8.60 12.30 -14.88
N ALA A 162 -8.01 11.27 -15.50
CA ALA A 162 -8.55 10.66 -16.72
C ALA A 162 -9.58 9.56 -16.43
N VAL A 163 -9.37 8.75 -15.39
CA VAL A 163 -10.22 7.58 -15.08
C VAL A 163 -10.95 7.67 -13.74
N GLY A 164 -10.70 8.72 -12.95
CA GLY A 164 -11.27 8.92 -11.62
C GLY A 164 -10.36 8.42 -10.51
N ASP A 165 -10.71 8.79 -9.27
CA ASP A 165 -9.93 8.43 -8.10
C ASP A 165 -10.14 6.95 -7.78
N MET A 166 -9.02 6.23 -7.68
CA MET A 166 -8.98 4.83 -7.28
C MET A 166 -8.65 4.76 -5.80
N GLU A 167 -9.54 4.13 -5.04
CA GLU A 167 -9.37 3.87 -3.62
C GLU A 167 -9.08 2.38 -3.40
N VAL A 168 -8.08 2.07 -2.60
CA VAL A 168 -7.74 0.70 -2.19
C VAL A 168 -7.67 0.65 -0.68
N SER A 169 -8.57 -0.09 -0.05
CA SER A 169 -8.62 -0.29 1.39
C SER A 169 -8.08 -1.67 1.77
N PHE A 170 -7.36 -1.73 2.87
CA PHE A 170 -6.74 -2.95 3.41
C PHE A 170 -7.30 -3.26 4.79
N SER A 171 -7.50 -4.54 5.07
CA SER A 171 -7.99 -4.99 6.39
C SER A 171 -7.50 -6.40 6.71
N ASN A 172 -7.64 -6.82 7.97
CA ASN A 172 -7.30 -8.16 8.44
C ASN A 172 -5.86 -8.58 8.12
N TYR A 173 -4.91 -7.66 8.33
CA TYR A 173 -3.49 -7.93 8.18
C TYR A 173 -3.06 -9.12 9.04
N LYS A 174 -2.32 -10.02 8.42
CA LYS A 174 -1.58 -11.09 9.07
C LYS A 174 -0.13 -10.97 8.63
N LEU A 175 0.79 -10.77 9.57
CA LEU A 175 2.19 -10.46 9.29
C LEU A 175 3.07 -11.62 9.75
N ASN A 176 4.14 -11.89 9.01
CA ASN A 176 5.22 -12.82 9.37
C ASN A 176 4.71 -14.23 9.74
N ASN A 177 3.79 -14.75 8.92
CA ASN A 177 3.15 -16.05 9.11
C ASN A 177 3.77 -17.15 8.25
N ASN A 178 4.95 -16.91 7.67
CA ASN A 178 5.69 -17.87 6.87
C ASN A 178 4.87 -18.40 5.69
N LEU A 179 4.41 -17.48 4.84
CA LEU A 179 3.66 -17.82 3.63
C LEU A 179 4.45 -18.78 2.73
N PRO A 180 3.81 -19.85 2.21
CA PRO A 180 4.47 -20.82 1.36
C PRO A 180 4.83 -20.23 -0.01
N GLU A 181 5.99 -20.61 -0.55
CA GLU A 181 6.48 -20.16 -1.86
C GLU A 181 5.51 -20.43 -3.01
N SER A 182 4.72 -21.51 -2.90
CA SER A 182 3.75 -21.89 -3.93
C SER A 182 2.66 -20.85 -4.20
N LEU A 183 2.44 -19.89 -3.29
CA LEU A 183 1.53 -18.77 -3.54
C LEU A 183 2.04 -17.83 -4.63
N PHE A 184 3.36 -17.72 -4.79
CA PHE A 184 4.03 -16.75 -5.66
C PHE A 184 4.51 -17.36 -6.97
N THR A 185 4.19 -18.63 -7.22
CA THR A 185 4.44 -19.33 -8.49
C THR A 185 3.14 -19.47 -9.26
N PHE A 186 3.19 -19.36 -10.60
CA PHE A 186 2.03 -19.59 -11.46
C PHE A 186 2.25 -20.80 -12.39
N THR A 187 1.27 -21.69 -12.41
CA THR A 187 1.15 -22.77 -13.40
C THR A 187 -0.18 -22.60 -14.12
N ALA A 188 -0.14 -22.43 -15.44
CA ALA A 188 -1.34 -22.27 -16.25
C ALA A 188 -2.18 -23.55 -16.22
N PRO A 189 -3.48 -23.48 -15.83
CA PRO A 189 -4.38 -24.62 -15.93
C PRO A 189 -4.55 -25.10 -17.38
N GLU A 190 -4.93 -26.35 -17.56
CA GLU A 190 -5.17 -26.93 -18.89
C GLU A 190 -6.19 -26.10 -19.70
N GLY A 191 -5.90 -25.89 -20.98
CA GLY A 191 -6.72 -25.09 -21.89
C GLY A 191 -6.59 -23.57 -21.69
N THR A 192 -5.61 -23.11 -20.90
CA THR A 192 -5.29 -21.69 -20.79
C THR A 192 -4.56 -21.18 -22.02
N THR A 193 -5.06 -20.09 -22.60
CA THR A 193 -4.35 -19.33 -23.64
C THR A 193 -3.23 -18.52 -23.00
N ILE A 194 -2.00 -18.71 -23.49
CA ILE A 194 -0.81 -18.03 -22.99
C ILE A 194 -0.42 -16.92 -23.96
N VAL A 195 -0.24 -15.70 -23.45
CA VAL A 195 0.30 -14.56 -24.18
C VAL A 195 1.55 -14.09 -23.43
N ASP A 196 2.73 -14.29 -24.02
CA ASP A 196 4.01 -13.88 -23.42
C ASP A 196 4.55 -12.64 -24.14
N ILE A 197 4.81 -11.58 -23.38
CA ILE A 197 5.27 -10.26 -23.86
C ILE A 197 6.57 -9.82 -23.16
N ARG A 198 7.31 -10.76 -22.59
CA ARG A 198 8.63 -10.52 -21.99
C ARG A 198 9.69 -10.12 -23.01
#